data_AF-A0A3C2E5T8-F1
#
_entry.id   AF-A0A3C2E5T8-F1
#
_cell.length_a   1.000
_cell.length_b   1.000
_cell.length_c   1.000
_cell.angle_alpha   90.00
_cell.angle_beta   90.00
_cell.angle_gamma   90.00
#
_symmetry.space_group_name_H-M   'P 1'
#
loop_
_entity.id
_entity.type
_entity.pdbx_description
1 polymer ?
#
loop_
_entity_poly.entity_id
_entity_poly.type
_entity_poly.pdbx_seq_one_letter_code
_entity_poly.pdbx_strand_id
1 'polypeptide(L)'
;IAQTAAVDGAVIACTPQDLALDDARKAMAMFEQTHTPILGLIENMSVFLCPHCGEPSEIFGHGGARSEAETMGVPFLGEIPLHIDLRKRSDEGRPAALEEGPVSKAFARLAESILVACDEVRKPLPEIVFS
;
A
#
# COMPACT_ATOMS: atom_id res chain seq x y z
N ILE A 1 -14.09 11.99 -18.02
CA ILE A 1 -14.33 10.54 -18.01
C ILE A 1 -13.88 10.03 -16.65
N ALA A 2 -14.80 9.93 -15.70
CA ALA A 2 -14.61 9.15 -14.48
C ALA A 2 -15.87 8.28 -14.44
N GLN A 3 -15.72 7.05 -14.95
CA GLN A 3 -16.81 6.11 -15.04
C GLN A 3 -17.24 5.69 -13.64
N THR A 4 -18.54 5.54 -13.51
CA THR A 4 -19.37 5.10 -12.39
C THR A 4 -18.97 3.69 -11.91
N ALA A 5 -17.74 3.50 -11.46
CA ALA A 5 -17.32 2.30 -10.78
C ALA A 5 -17.63 2.46 -9.29
N ALA A 6 -18.44 1.56 -8.74
CA ALA A 6 -18.55 1.41 -7.30
C ALA A 6 -17.18 0.93 -6.80
N VAL A 7 -16.52 1.74 -5.98
CA VAL A 7 -15.23 1.41 -5.37
C VAL A 7 -15.46 1.03 -3.92
N ASP A 8 -14.91 -0.11 -3.49
CA ASP A 8 -14.96 -0.54 -2.08
C ASP A 8 -14.03 0.32 -1.20
N GLY A 9 -13.03 0.96 -1.81
CA GLY A 9 -12.12 1.89 -1.15
C GLY A 9 -10.88 2.20 -1.99
N ALA A 10 -9.98 2.97 -1.41
CA ALA A 10 -8.72 3.40 -1.99
C ALA A 10 -7.52 2.86 -1.20
N VAL A 11 -6.50 2.41 -1.90
CA VAL A 11 -5.18 2.07 -1.35
C VAL A 11 -4.19 3.09 -1.85
N ILE A 12 -3.37 3.65 -0.96
CA ILE A 12 -2.41 4.70 -1.30
C ILE A 12 -1.00 4.11 -1.26
N ALA A 13 -0.30 4.13 -2.40
CA ALA A 13 1.10 3.73 -2.47
C ALA A 13 2.00 4.97 -2.39
N CYS A 14 2.99 4.94 -1.50
CA CYS A 14 3.92 6.04 -1.27
C CYS A 14 5.35 5.52 -1.13
N THR A 15 6.36 6.35 -1.37
CA THR A 15 7.76 6.03 -1.05
C THR A 15 8.17 6.68 0.29
N PRO A 16 9.26 6.24 0.97
CA PRO A 16 9.55 6.66 2.35
C PRO A 16 9.92 8.15 2.52
N GLN A 17 10.20 8.87 1.44
CA GLN A 17 10.69 10.25 1.49
C GLN A 17 9.57 11.26 1.77
N ASP A 18 9.90 12.30 2.52
CA ASP A 18 8.97 13.36 2.94
C ASP A 18 8.13 13.96 1.79
N LEU A 19 8.74 14.20 0.63
CA LEU A 19 8.03 14.77 -0.53
C LEU A 19 6.91 13.85 -1.03
N ALA A 20 7.12 12.54 -1.02
CA ALA A 20 6.09 11.59 -1.43
C ALA A 20 4.97 11.52 -0.37
N LEU A 21 5.31 11.62 0.92
CA LEU A 21 4.34 11.65 2.01
C LEU A 21 3.41 12.87 1.93
N ASP A 22 3.91 14.02 1.50
CA ASP A 22 3.06 15.20 1.25
C ASP A 22 1.99 14.96 0.18
N ASP A 23 2.32 14.19 -0.86
CA ASP A 23 1.34 13.84 -1.89
C ASP A 23 0.35 12.76 -1.40
N ALA A 24 0.80 11.84 -0.54
CA ALA A 24 -0.09 10.89 0.14
C ALA A 24 -1.14 11.62 1.00
N ARG A 25 -0.73 12.62 1.81
CA ARG A 25 -1.63 13.45 2.63
C ARG A 25 -2.69 14.15 1.79
N LYS A 26 -2.30 14.73 0.64
CA LYS A 26 -3.24 15.38 -0.28
C LYS A 26 -4.23 14.39 -0.88
N ALA A 27 -3.77 13.20 -1.27
CA ALA A 27 -4.63 12.14 -1.79
C ALA A 27 -5.65 11.68 -0.74
N MET A 28 -5.22 11.51 0.53
CA MET A 28 -6.11 11.18 1.64
C MET A 28 -7.20 12.23 1.84
N ALA A 29 -6.83 13.52 1.88
CA ALA A 29 -7.79 14.61 2.02
C ALA A 29 -8.81 14.65 0.87
N MET A 30 -8.39 14.31 -0.36
CA MET A 30 -9.30 14.19 -1.50
C MET A 30 -10.29 13.03 -1.33
N PHE A 31 -9.83 11.86 -0.87
CA PHE A 31 -10.72 10.70 -0.67
C PHE A 31 -11.72 10.89 0.47
N GLU A 32 -11.34 11.63 1.51
CA GLU A 32 -12.26 12.05 2.57
C GLU A 32 -13.41 12.91 2.00
N GLN A 33 -13.10 13.87 1.12
CA GLN A 33 -14.12 14.70 0.46
C GLN A 33 -15.06 13.89 -0.44
N THR A 34 -14.55 12.85 -1.10
CA THR A 34 -15.35 11.97 -1.96
C THR A 34 -16.02 10.82 -1.22
N HIS A 35 -15.93 10.78 0.13
CA HIS A 35 -16.46 9.72 0.99
C HIS A 35 -15.99 8.32 0.56
N THR A 36 -14.79 8.23 -0.01
CA THR A 36 -14.20 6.97 -0.44
C THR A 36 -13.39 6.40 0.72
N PRO A 37 -13.70 5.19 1.22
CA PRO A 37 -12.96 4.59 2.32
C PRO A 37 -11.48 4.42 1.96
N ILE A 38 -10.58 4.84 2.85
CA ILE A 38 -9.14 4.59 2.68
C ILE A 38 -8.84 3.25 3.35
N LEU A 39 -8.53 2.23 2.55
CA LEU A 39 -8.21 0.88 3.02
C LEU A 39 -6.84 0.84 3.71
N GLY A 40 -5.92 1.72 3.31
CA GLY A 40 -4.63 1.89 3.97
C GLY A 40 -3.52 2.37 3.04
N LEU A 41 -2.32 2.45 3.61
CA LEU A 41 -1.09 2.89 2.96
C LEU A 41 -0.14 1.71 2.71
N ILE A 42 0.57 1.78 1.59
CA ILE A 42 1.65 0.87 1.21
C ILE A 42 2.93 1.68 1.07
N GLU A 43 4.02 1.17 1.62
CA GLU A 43 5.35 1.70 1.31
C GLU A 43 5.95 0.97 0.10
N ASN A 44 6.08 1.68 -1.01
CA ASN A 44 6.83 1.25 -2.18
C ASN A 44 8.30 1.66 -2.04
N MET A 45 9.20 0.87 -2.63
CA MET A 45 10.65 1.09 -2.56
C MET A 45 11.19 1.14 -1.12
N SER A 46 10.62 0.33 -0.21
CA SER A 46 10.92 0.36 1.24
C SER A 46 12.37 0.02 1.57
N VAL A 47 12.99 -0.87 0.79
CA VAL A 47 14.41 -1.23 0.85
C VAL A 47 14.88 -1.61 -0.55
N PHE A 48 16.15 -1.38 -0.86
CA PHE A 48 16.82 -2.03 -1.98
C PHE A 48 17.25 -3.43 -1.57
N LEU A 49 16.71 -4.45 -2.24
CA LEU A 49 17.11 -5.83 -2.01
C LEU A 49 18.17 -6.23 -3.03
N CYS A 50 19.40 -6.42 -2.56
CA CYS A 50 20.53 -6.72 -3.43
C CYS A 50 20.32 -8.06 -4.18
N PRO A 51 20.33 -8.08 -5.52
CA PRO A 51 20.09 -9.31 -6.27
C PRO A 51 21.26 -10.31 -6.20
N HIS A 52 22.41 -9.90 -5.66
CA HIS A 52 23.61 -10.73 -5.57
C HIS A 52 23.76 -11.43 -4.21
N CYS A 53 23.47 -10.71 -3.11
CA CYS A 53 23.63 -11.25 -1.75
C CYS A 53 22.32 -11.33 -0.95
N GLY A 54 21.24 -10.72 -1.42
CA GLY A 54 19.96 -10.67 -0.70
C GLY A 54 19.93 -9.72 0.51
N GLU A 55 20.98 -8.94 0.72
CA GLU A 55 21.04 -7.97 1.82
C GLU A 55 20.16 -6.74 1.52
N PRO A 56 19.34 -6.28 2.47
CA PRO A 56 18.53 -5.07 2.32
C PRO A 56 19.37 -3.81 2.55
N SER A 57 19.04 -2.72 1.85
CA SER A 57 19.64 -1.40 2.07
C SER A 57 18.61 -0.29 1.95
N GLU A 58 18.56 0.61 2.93
CA GLU A 58 17.58 1.71 3.02
C GLU A 58 18.03 2.95 2.24
N ILE A 59 18.28 2.78 0.94
CA ILE A 59 18.86 3.84 0.09
C ILE A 59 17.98 5.09 -0.06
N PHE A 60 16.72 4.99 0.34
CA PHE A 60 15.70 6.04 0.26
C PHE A 60 15.06 6.36 1.63
N GLY A 61 15.67 5.88 2.72
CA GLY A 61 15.01 5.80 4.03
C GLY A 61 14.05 4.60 4.10
N HIS A 62 13.40 4.44 5.26
CA HIS A 62 12.52 3.33 5.55
C HIS A 62 11.44 3.73 6.56
N GLY A 63 10.24 3.20 6.41
CA GLY A 63 9.15 3.34 7.39
C GLY A 63 8.41 4.69 7.37
N GLY A 64 8.71 5.59 6.43
CA GLY A 64 8.02 6.87 6.31
C GLY A 64 6.51 6.72 6.11
N ALA A 65 6.09 5.80 5.24
CA ALA A 65 4.66 5.57 4.98
C ALA A 65 3.97 4.86 6.16
N ARG A 66 4.71 4.05 6.93
CA ARG A 66 4.21 3.42 8.16
C ARG A 66 3.92 4.47 9.24
N SER A 67 4.89 5.34 9.51
CA SER A 67 4.73 6.43 10.48
C SER A 67 3.61 7.40 10.06
N GLU A 68 3.47 7.66 8.75
CA GLU A 68 2.38 8.48 8.23
C GLU A 68 1.02 7.80 8.42
N ALA A 69 0.91 6.50 8.14
CA ALA A 69 -0.31 5.74 8.35
C ALA A 69 -0.75 5.78 9.83
N GLU A 70 0.19 5.62 10.76
CA GLU A 70 -0.06 5.75 12.20
C GLU A 70 -0.53 7.15 12.58
N THR A 71 0.13 8.19 12.05
CA THR A 71 -0.21 9.60 12.31
C THR A 71 -1.63 9.93 11.82
N MET A 72 -2.00 9.40 10.66
CA MET A 72 -3.28 9.66 10.01
C MET A 72 -4.39 8.71 10.46
N GLY A 73 -4.09 7.74 11.33
CA GLY A 73 -5.07 6.79 11.86
C GLY A 73 -5.62 5.81 10.82
N VAL A 74 -4.84 5.49 9.78
CA VAL A 74 -5.24 4.55 8.72
C VAL A 74 -4.37 3.29 8.74
N PRO A 75 -4.84 2.15 8.20
CA PRO A 75 -4.06 0.92 8.22
C PRO A 75 -2.77 1.04 7.41
N PHE A 76 -1.68 0.47 7.93
CA PHE A 76 -0.49 0.19 7.14
C PHE A 76 -0.58 -1.23 6.58
N LEU A 77 -0.61 -1.34 5.25
CA LEU A 77 -0.89 -2.60 4.54
C LEU A 77 0.37 -3.40 4.21
N GLY A 78 1.54 -2.78 4.29
CA GLY A 78 2.82 -3.44 4.06
C GLY A 78 3.73 -2.70 3.11
N GLU A 79 4.73 -3.42 2.63
CA GLU A 79 5.92 -2.86 2.00
C GLU A 79 6.32 -3.67 0.77
N ILE A 80 6.74 -2.97 -0.30
CA ILE A 80 7.29 -3.56 -1.51
C ILE A 80 8.74 -3.11 -1.67
N PRO A 81 9.71 -4.05 -1.76
CA PRO A 81 11.12 -3.69 -1.92
C PRO A 81 11.41 -3.21 -3.34
N LEU A 82 12.43 -2.38 -3.47
CA LEU A 82 13.09 -2.11 -4.74
C LEU A 82 13.96 -3.31 -5.12
N HIS A 83 13.56 -4.02 -6.18
CA HIS A 83 14.29 -5.19 -6.68
C HIS A 83 14.43 -5.14 -8.20
N ILE A 84 15.58 -5.57 -8.73
CA ILE A 84 15.87 -5.49 -10.16
C ILE A 84 14.86 -6.27 -11.00
N ASP A 85 14.42 -7.44 -10.53
CA ASP A 85 13.46 -8.27 -11.25
C ASP A 85 12.06 -7.65 -11.26
N LEU A 86 11.67 -6.94 -10.18
CA LEU A 86 10.41 -6.21 -10.15
C LEU A 86 10.38 -5.15 -11.24
N ARG A 87 11.46 -4.37 -11.38
CA ARG A 87 11.58 -3.34 -12.40
C ARG A 87 11.56 -3.94 -13.81
N LYS A 88 12.45 -4.90 -14.09
CA LYS A 88 12.56 -5.52 -15.43
C LYS A 88 11.26 -6.15 -15.89
N ARG A 89 10.59 -6.92 -15.00
CA ARG A 89 9.34 -7.59 -15.34
C ARG A 89 8.20 -6.60 -15.54
N SER A 90 8.13 -5.54 -14.73
CA SER A 90 7.18 -4.44 -14.93
C SER A 90 7.37 -3.78 -16.30
N ASP A 91 8.63 -3.50 -16.70
CA ASP A 91 8.96 -2.93 -18.02
C ASP A 91 8.53 -3.87 -19.17
N GLU A 92 8.61 -5.18 -18.96
CA GLU A 92 8.18 -6.23 -19.91
C GLU A 92 6.67 -6.50 -19.90
N GLY A 93 5.90 -5.84 -19.04
CA GLY A 93 4.46 -6.12 -18.87
C GLY A 93 4.16 -7.48 -18.21
N ARG A 94 5.11 -8.03 -17.46
CA ARG A 94 4.99 -9.30 -16.74
C ARG A 94 4.82 -9.07 -15.23
N PRO A 95 3.75 -9.56 -14.60
CA PRO A 95 3.55 -9.33 -13.17
C PRO A 95 4.60 -10.07 -12.32
N ALA A 96 5.44 -9.33 -11.59
CA ALA A 96 6.43 -9.91 -10.68
C ALA A 96 5.78 -10.69 -9.50
N ALA A 97 4.50 -10.45 -9.23
CA ALA A 97 3.72 -11.15 -8.21
C ALA A 97 3.47 -12.64 -8.56
N LEU A 98 3.52 -13.03 -9.85
CA LEU A 98 3.27 -14.40 -10.30
C LEU A 98 4.51 -15.30 -10.28
N GLU A 99 5.64 -14.76 -9.84
CA GLU A 99 6.93 -15.43 -9.84
C GLU A 99 7.30 -15.92 -8.45
N GLU A 100 8.42 -16.61 -8.32
CA GLU A 100 8.96 -16.97 -7.00
C GLU A 100 9.95 -15.92 -6.51
N GLY A 101 9.94 -15.66 -5.20
CA GLY A 101 10.98 -14.85 -4.56
C GLY A 101 10.44 -13.87 -3.52
N PRO A 102 11.32 -12.98 -3.02
CA PRO A 102 10.98 -12.02 -1.97
C PRO A 102 9.92 -11.00 -2.43
N VAL A 103 9.94 -10.60 -3.71
CA VAL A 103 8.97 -9.65 -4.29
C VAL A 103 7.57 -10.26 -4.31
N SER A 104 7.39 -11.47 -4.84
CA SER A 104 6.06 -12.11 -4.89
C SER A 104 5.50 -12.41 -3.50
N LYS A 105 6.36 -12.80 -2.54
CA LYS A 105 5.98 -12.92 -1.13
C LYS A 105 5.49 -11.59 -0.54
N ALA A 106 6.11 -10.47 -0.91
CA ALA A 106 5.67 -9.15 -0.47
C ALA A 106 4.28 -8.80 -1.05
N PHE A 107 4.06 -9.04 -2.34
CA PHE A 107 2.74 -8.88 -2.95
C PHE A 107 1.67 -9.79 -2.35
N ALA A 108 1.99 -11.05 -2.03
CA ALA A 108 1.05 -11.98 -1.41
C ALA A 108 0.59 -11.47 -0.03
N ARG A 109 1.54 -11.06 0.83
CA ARG A 109 1.21 -10.46 2.13
C ARG A 109 0.37 -9.19 1.99
N LEU A 110 0.72 -8.34 1.02
CA LEU A 110 -0.03 -7.13 0.76
C LEU A 110 -1.48 -7.44 0.31
N ALA A 111 -1.66 -8.44 -0.55
CA ALA A 111 -2.98 -8.88 -0.97
C ALA A 111 -3.82 -9.39 0.22
N GLU A 112 -3.21 -10.16 1.12
CA GLU A 112 -3.86 -10.59 2.37
C GLU A 112 -4.30 -9.41 3.23
N SER A 113 -3.42 -8.42 3.44
CA SER A 113 -3.74 -7.21 4.21
C SER A 113 -4.85 -6.38 3.57
N ILE A 114 -4.87 -6.26 2.24
CA ILE A 114 -5.94 -5.56 1.51
C ILE A 114 -7.26 -6.31 1.66
N LEU A 115 -7.28 -7.64 1.55
CA LEU A 115 -8.50 -8.43 1.73
C LEU A 115 -9.09 -8.24 3.13
N VAL A 116 -8.25 -8.27 4.16
CA VAL A 116 -8.69 -7.96 5.54
C VAL A 116 -9.25 -6.55 5.66
N ALA A 117 -8.56 -5.55 5.10
CA ALA A 117 -9.03 -4.15 5.14
C ALA A 117 -10.37 -3.96 4.41
N CYS A 118 -10.55 -4.61 3.25
CA CYS A 118 -11.82 -4.62 2.52
C CYS A 118 -12.95 -5.22 3.35
N ASP A 119 -12.70 -6.34 4.04
CA ASP A 119 -13.70 -6.99 4.88
C ASP A 119 -14.10 -6.11 6.06
N GLU A 120 -13.16 -5.41 6.70
CA GLU A 120 -13.45 -4.48 7.80
C GLU A 120 -14.33 -3.31 7.35
N VAL A 121 -14.06 -2.72 6.18
CA VAL A 121 -14.87 -1.61 5.64
C VAL A 121 -16.28 -2.06 5.25
N ARG A 122 -16.46 -3.34 4.89
CA ARG A 122 -17.76 -3.91 4.51
C ARG A 122 -18.63 -4.34 5.69
N LYS A 123 -18.08 -4.43 6.90
CA LYS A 123 -18.88 -4.81 8.08
C LYS A 123 -19.93 -3.73 8.37
N PRO A 124 -21.21 -4.09 8.51
CA PRO A 124 -22.23 -3.13 8.91
C PRO A 124 -21.89 -2.55 10.29
N LEU A 125 -22.21 -1.27 10.50
CA LEU A 125 -22.07 -0.63 11.81
C LEU A 125 -22.79 -1.49 12.87
N PRO A 126 -22.18 -1.73 14.04
CA PRO A 126 -22.83 -2.51 15.09
C PRO A 126 -24.15 -1.85 15.47
N GLU A 127 -25.21 -2.67 15.54
CA GLU A 127 -26.54 -2.20 15.91
C GLU A 127 -26.51 -1.76 17.37
N ILE A 128 -26.55 -0.44 17.62
CA ILE A 128 -26.58 0.11 18.98
C ILE A 128 -28.00 -0.08 19.51
N VAL A 129 -28.22 -1.16 20.25
CA VAL A 129 -29.46 -1.41 20.97
C VAL A 129 -29.38 -0.70 22.32
N PHE A 130 -30.12 0.40 22.46
CA PHE A 130 -30.38 1.00 23.77
C PHE A 130 -31.45 0.16 24.48
N SER A 131 -31.06 -0.54 25.55
CA SER A 131 -31.97 -1.26 26.45
C SER A 131 -32.50 -0.37 27.55
#